data_AF-A0A662GRJ5-F1
#
_entry.id   AF-A0A662GRJ5-F1
#
_cell.length_a   1.000
_cell.length_b   1.000
_cell.length_c   1.000
_cell.angle_alpha   90.00
_cell.angle_beta   90.00
_cell.angle_gamma   90.00
#
_symmetry.space_group_name_H-M   'P 1'
#
loop_
_entity.id
_entity.type
_entity.pdbx_description
1 polymer ?
#
loop_
_entity_poly.entity_id
_entity_poly.type
_entity_poly.pdbx_seq_one_letter_code
_entity_poly.pdbx_strand_id
1 'polypeptide(L)'
;MGVLTYLRTSSLTLPLSIVLNFSPLPPLTTILYLGKLGVYGELPRELVDPEDLRRRGCAPEFVRLYEEALLAQRTGRREGLRNVLERSMRELRTALDMMDYNVSTMVEVLSLVTIVVPLTLASVMVFVSPGSMLPAVTASSLVGLVLTALLGMYFVPWELWLRRPRALSLAPMLLGLPAYHLLGDAVLSLALAVALSAPLVYLEQRRAVGVLDEAVDLLSRASHSPNPVLAGVDLDDLLDRRFYGVSRAATVTLYTLFTQGGSKYYEGVARLLAYVRDVAEAFRGLRRKALQSFAYALVMAAMAAAAMAIIISVIEYMASLPAPVSVSGVSLSPGDVTLVRAAMPAYIALTSLSYAVAAACMRDGNPLYFPLYLAAILPASYAGYHLTLLYAPSMLGVGP
;
A
#
# COMPACT_ATOMS: atom_id res chain seq x y z
N MET A 1 -5.22 24.22 3.29
CA MET A 1 -4.39 24.04 4.51
C MET A 1 -4.98 23.01 5.49
N GLY A 2 -6.30 22.94 5.68
CA GLY A 2 -6.94 22.00 6.63
C GLY A 2 -6.72 20.51 6.36
N VAL A 3 -6.89 20.02 5.11
CA VAL A 3 -6.83 18.57 4.81
C VAL A 3 -5.46 17.94 5.11
N LEU A 4 -4.38 18.65 4.80
CA LEU A 4 -3.01 18.15 5.00
C LEU A 4 -2.64 18.12 6.49
N THR A 5 -3.13 19.10 7.25
CA THR A 5 -2.99 19.18 8.71
C THR A 5 -3.84 18.11 9.40
N TYR A 6 -5.05 17.86 8.89
CA TYR A 6 -5.93 16.79 9.36
C TYR A 6 -5.28 15.41 9.19
N LEU A 7 -4.77 15.10 8.00
CA LEU A 7 -4.14 13.81 7.71
C LEU A 7 -2.89 13.58 8.58
N ARG A 8 -2.07 14.61 8.77
CA ARG A 8 -0.87 14.51 9.60
C ARG A 8 -1.21 14.39 11.09
N THR A 9 -2.19 15.13 11.61
CA THR A 9 -2.59 15.02 13.02
C THR A 9 -3.31 13.71 13.34
N SER A 10 -4.17 13.23 12.42
CA SER A 10 -4.75 11.88 12.54
C SER A 10 -3.64 10.84 12.58
N SER A 11 -2.59 11.01 11.74
CA SER A 11 -1.46 10.09 11.70
C SER A 11 -0.61 10.03 12.98
N LEU A 12 -0.81 10.97 13.91
CA LEU A 12 -0.04 11.12 15.13
C LEU A 12 -0.75 10.58 16.36
N THR A 13 -2.04 10.27 16.28
CA THR A 13 -2.85 9.88 17.44
C THR A 13 -2.31 8.62 18.14
N LEU A 14 -2.06 7.54 17.38
CA LEU A 14 -1.53 6.29 17.94
C LEU A 14 -0.06 6.42 18.39
N PRO A 15 0.86 6.99 17.58
CA PRO A 15 2.22 7.25 18.04
C PRO A 15 2.30 8.09 19.31
N LEU A 16 1.48 9.14 19.41
CA LEU A 16 1.48 10.03 20.57
C LEU A 16 0.85 9.36 21.80
N SER A 17 -0.21 8.57 21.64
CA SER A 17 -0.82 7.86 22.78
C SER A 17 0.16 6.85 23.41
N ILE A 18 1.00 6.19 22.62
CA ILE A 18 2.11 5.35 23.10
C ILE A 18 3.05 6.21 23.94
N VAL A 19 3.55 7.32 23.39
CA VAL A 19 4.53 8.17 24.10
C VAL A 19 3.94 8.71 25.40
N LEU A 20 2.70 9.18 25.40
CA LEU A 20 2.06 9.75 26.60
C LEU A 20 1.80 8.72 27.70
N ASN A 21 1.47 7.49 27.32
CA ASN A 21 1.18 6.44 28.30
C ASN A 21 2.46 5.94 28.98
N PHE A 22 3.52 5.72 28.20
CA PHE A 22 4.78 5.15 28.68
C PHE A 22 5.82 6.20 29.10
N SER A 23 5.60 7.49 28.84
CA SER A 23 6.50 8.56 29.27
C SER A 23 6.54 8.68 30.80
N PRO A 24 7.73 8.87 31.40
CA PRO A 24 7.85 9.11 32.84
C PRO A 24 7.35 10.50 33.24
N LEU A 25 7.25 11.44 32.30
CA LEU A 25 6.77 12.80 32.53
C LEU A 25 5.23 12.88 32.53
N PRO A 26 4.65 13.91 33.17
CA PRO A 26 3.22 14.18 33.05
C PRO A 26 2.81 14.42 31.59
N PRO A 27 1.63 13.95 31.13
CA PRO A 27 1.28 13.88 29.71
C PRO A 27 1.40 15.21 28.97
N LEU A 28 0.93 16.29 29.60
CA LEU A 28 0.98 17.63 29.01
C LEU A 28 2.42 18.14 28.89
N THR A 29 3.25 17.88 29.91
CA THR A 29 4.68 18.20 29.91
C THR A 29 5.41 17.42 28.81
N THR A 30 5.05 16.15 28.60
CA THR A 30 5.58 15.33 27.51
C THR A 30 5.25 15.94 26.14
N ILE A 31 4.02 16.40 25.92
CA ILE A 31 3.62 17.06 24.66
C ILE A 31 4.49 18.29 24.39
N LEU A 32 4.63 19.18 25.37
CA LEU A 32 5.42 20.40 25.24
C LEU A 32 6.91 20.11 25.05
N TYR A 33 7.44 19.10 25.77
CA TYR A 33 8.82 18.67 25.65
C TYR A 33 9.13 18.17 24.23
N LEU A 34 8.27 17.32 23.67
CA LEU A 34 8.40 16.82 22.30
C LEU A 34 8.23 17.93 21.25
N GLY A 35 7.33 18.89 21.51
CA GLY A 35 7.15 20.08 20.68
C GLY A 35 8.40 20.97 20.65
N LYS A 36 9.07 21.14 21.79
CA LYS A 36 10.34 21.88 21.91
C LYS A 36 11.51 21.16 21.24
N LEU A 37 11.58 19.84 21.35
CA LEU A 37 12.58 19.01 20.65
C LEU A 37 12.37 18.99 19.12
N GLY A 38 11.23 19.49 18.62
CA GLY A 38 10.94 19.52 17.18
C GLY A 38 10.76 18.12 16.56
N VAL A 39 10.53 17.09 17.38
CA VAL A 39 10.34 15.71 16.91
C VAL A 39 9.08 15.62 16.05
N TYR A 40 7.99 16.24 16.49
CA TYR A 40 6.74 16.33 15.75
C TYR A 40 6.43 17.79 15.48
N GLY A 41 6.46 18.18 14.20
CA GLY A 41 6.26 19.59 13.80
C GLY A 41 4.86 20.14 14.08
N GLU A 42 3.88 19.28 14.36
CA GLU A 42 2.49 19.66 14.60
C GLU A 42 2.12 19.76 16.08
N LEU A 43 3.02 19.33 16.98
CA LEU A 43 2.78 19.46 18.41
C LEU A 43 2.87 20.92 18.85
N PRO A 44 1.99 21.37 19.75
CA PRO A 44 2.07 22.71 20.30
C PRO A 44 3.34 22.86 21.16
N ARG A 45 4.02 23.99 21.02
CA ARG A 45 5.22 24.35 21.81
C ARG A 45 4.88 25.00 23.15
N GLU A 46 3.65 25.48 23.26
CA GLU A 46 3.08 26.17 24.41
C GLU A 46 1.69 25.58 24.70
N LEU A 47 1.11 25.93 25.84
CA LEU A 47 -0.24 25.48 26.19
C LEU A 47 -1.25 26.14 25.24
N VAL A 48 -2.05 25.31 24.56
CA VAL A 48 -3.08 25.76 23.63
C VAL A 48 -4.43 25.20 24.09
N ASP A 49 -5.50 25.97 23.90
CA ASP A 49 -6.85 25.50 24.18
C ASP A 49 -7.33 24.51 23.11
N PRO A 50 -8.11 23.48 23.49
CA PRO A 50 -8.58 22.46 22.56
C PRO A 50 -9.46 23.03 21.43
N GLU A 51 -10.18 24.13 21.68
CA GLU A 51 -10.96 24.82 20.64
C GLU A 51 -10.07 25.45 19.55
N ASP A 52 -8.90 25.95 19.91
CA ASP A 52 -7.96 26.51 18.95
C ASP A 52 -7.32 25.42 18.09
N LEU A 53 -7.10 24.22 18.64
CA LEU A 53 -6.68 23.06 17.85
C LEU A 53 -7.76 22.64 16.84
N ARG A 54 -9.05 22.71 17.21
CA ARG A 54 -10.16 22.47 16.27
C ARG A 54 -10.20 23.53 15.17
N ARG A 55 -10.01 24.81 15.51
CA ARG A 55 -9.96 25.92 14.53
C ARG A 55 -8.79 25.79 13.54
N ARG A 56 -7.67 25.18 13.96
CA ARG A 56 -6.52 24.88 13.09
C ARG A 56 -6.75 23.70 12.14
N GLY A 57 -7.88 23.00 12.25
CA GLY A 57 -8.23 21.86 11.40
C GLY A 57 -7.53 20.56 11.80
N CYS A 58 -7.13 20.42 13.08
CA CYS A 58 -6.60 19.17 13.60
C CYS A 58 -7.67 18.07 13.63
N ALA A 59 -7.25 16.82 13.48
CA ALA A 59 -8.15 15.67 13.54
C ALA A 59 -8.87 15.57 14.90
N PRO A 60 -10.16 15.16 14.93
CA PRO A 60 -10.94 15.08 16.17
C PRO A 60 -10.35 14.09 17.17
N GLU A 61 -9.72 13.02 16.68
CA GLU A 61 -9.01 12.02 17.48
C GLU A 61 -7.81 12.62 18.23
N PHE A 62 -7.05 13.47 17.54
CA PHE A 62 -5.91 14.19 18.12
C PHE A 62 -6.37 15.19 19.18
N VAL A 63 -7.46 15.92 18.93
CA VAL A 63 -8.03 16.85 19.89
C VAL A 63 -8.54 16.11 21.13
N ARG A 64 -9.22 14.97 20.97
CA ARG A 64 -9.64 14.11 22.08
C ARG A 64 -8.45 13.61 22.89
N LEU A 65 -7.38 13.17 22.23
CA LEU A 65 -6.16 12.73 22.91
C LEU A 65 -5.53 13.86 23.74
N TYR A 66 -5.56 15.10 23.22
CA TYR A 66 -5.08 16.28 23.93
C TYR A 66 -5.97 16.65 25.13
N GLU A 67 -7.29 16.56 24.98
CA GLU A 67 -8.26 16.73 26.08
C GLU A 67 -8.04 15.69 27.19
N GLU A 68 -7.85 14.42 26.83
CA GLU A 68 -7.52 13.34 27.77
C GLU A 68 -6.16 13.57 28.46
N ALA A 69 -5.18 14.13 27.75
CA ALA A 69 -3.90 14.51 28.35
C ALA A 69 -4.05 15.66 29.38
N LEU A 70 -4.92 16.65 29.10
CA LEU A 70 -5.26 17.71 30.05
C LEU A 70 -5.99 17.16 31.28
N LEU A 71 -6.94 16.25 31.09
CA LEU A 71 -7.66 15.60 32.19
C LEU A 71 -6.73 14.74 33.05
N ALA A 72 -5.83 13.99 32.42
CA ALA A 72 -4.83 13.18 33.12
C ALA A 72 -3.85 14.04 33.94
N GLN A 73 -3.48 15.22 33.44
CA GLN A 73 -2.68 16.19 34.18
C GLN A 73 -3.42 16.70 35.44
N ARG A 74 -4.71 17.00 35.32
CA ARG A 74 -5.53 17.54 36.42
C ARG A 74 -5.88 16.49 37.48
N THR A 75 -6.17 15.27 37.04
CA THR A 75 -6.65 14.18 37.93
C THR A 75 -5.53 13.29 38.46
N GLY A 76 -4.33 13.37 37.86
CA GLY A 76 -3.21 12.48 38.17
C GLY A 76 -3.41 11.03 37.71
N ARG A 77 -4.54 10.70 37.07
CA ARG A 77 -4.85 9.35 36.57
C ARG A 77 -4.67 9.28 35.06
N ARG A 78 -3.99 8.23 34.58
CA ARG A 78 -3.75 7.97 33.15
C ARG A 78 -4.74 6.97 32.53
N GLU A 79 -5.85 6.69 33.21
CA GLU A 79 -6.86 5.70 32.77
C GLU A 79 -7.46 6.06 31.40
N GLY A 80 -7.77 7.33 31.15
CA GLY A 80 -8.27 7.81 29.86
C GLY A 80 -7.30 7.56 28.72
N LEU A 81 -6.02 7.93 28.89
CA LEU A 81 -4.96 7.67 27.91
C LEU A 81 -4.75 6.18 27.66
N ARG A 82 -4.83 5.35 28.72
CA ARG A 82 -4.75 3.90 28.61
C ARG A 82 -5.92 3.32 27.82
N ASN A 83 -7.14 3.80 28.06
CA ASN A 83 -8.33 3.39 27.31
C ASN A 83 -8.20 3.74 25.82
N VAL A 84 -7.67 4.91 25.49
CA VAL A 84 -7.41 5.32 24.08
C VAL A 84 -6.41 4.38 23.42
N LEU A 85 -5.30 4.06 24.10
CA LEU A 85 -4.29 3.13 23.59
C LEU A 85 -4.86 1.71 23.41
N GLU A 86 -5.56 1.18 24.41
CA GLU A 86 -6.16 -0.15 24.35
C GLU A 86 -7.23 -0.25 23.27
N ARG A 87 -8.03 0.81 23.08
CA ARG A 87 -9.00 0.90 21.99
C ARG A 87 -8.30 0.87 20.63
N SER A 88 -7.27 1.69 20.45
CA SER A 88 -6.51 1.74 19.19
C SER A 88 -5.91 0.37 18.86
N MET A 89 -5.39 -0.35 19.88
CA MET A 89 -4.88 -1.71 19.70
C MET A 89 -5.96 -2.73 19.36
N ARG A 90 -7.14 -2.63 19.99
CA ARG A 90 -8.27 -3.49 19.64
C ARG A 90 -8.72 -3.24 18.20
N GLU A 91 -8.82 -1.98 17.79
CA GLU A 91 -9.14 -1.61 16.40
C GLU A 91 -8.09 -2.15 15.43
N LEU A 92 -6.80 -2.06 15.77
CA LEU A 92 -5.71 -2.63 14.98
C LEU A 92 -5.79 -4.16 14.87
N ARG A 93 -6.09 -4.86 15.98
CA ARG A 93 -6.32 -6.32 16.00
C ARG A 93 -7.54 -6.69 15.17
N THR A 94 -8.66 -6.00 15.35
CA THR A 94 -9.87 -6.23 14.55
C THR A 94 -9.62 -5.97 13.06
N ALA A 95 -8.85 -4.94 12.70
CA ALA A 95 -8.47 -4.69 11.32
C ALA A 95 -7.60 -5.82 10.74
N LEU A 96 -6.73 -6.42 11.55
CA LEU A 96 -5.92 -7.58 11.17
C LEU A 96 -6.75 -8.86 11.01
N ASP A 97 -7.72 -9.08 11.90
CA ASP A 97 -8.65 -10.20 11.84
C ASP A 97 -9.56 -10.09 10.60
N MET A 98 -10.04 -8.88 10.32
CA MET A 98 -10.85 -8.58 9.14
C MET A 98 -10.03 -8.49 7.85
N MET A 99 -8.70 -8.55 7.92
CA MET A 99 -7.87 -8.41 6.72
C MET A 99 -8.12 -9.57 5.75
N ASP A 100 -8.33 -10.80 6.21
CA ASP A 100 -8.60 -11.93 5.30
C ASP A 100 -9.88 -11.70 4.50
N TYR A 101 -10.91 -11.15 5.15
CA TYR A 101 -12.14 -10.73 4.51
C TYR A 101 -11.89 -9.59 3.52
N ASN A 102 -11.21 -8.51 3.94
CA ASN A 102 -10.89 -7.38 3.06
C ASN A 102 -10.05 -7.80 1.86
N VAL A 103 -9.11 -8.74 2.05
CA VAL A 103 -8.28 -9.32 0.99
C VAL A 103 -9.15 -10.04 -0.03
N SER A 104 -10.06 -10.90 0.43
CA SER A 104 -10.99 -11.62 -0.44
C SER A 104 -11.88 -10.65 -1.23
N THR A 105 -12.49 -9.68 -0.55
CA THR A 105 -13.35 -8.66 -1.20
C THR A 105 -12.57 -7.85 -2.22
N MET A 106 -11.33 -7.46 -1.91
CA MET A 106 -10.49 -6.69 -2.82
C MET A 106 -10.09 -7.51 -4.05
N VAL A 107 -9.78 -8.80 -3.91
CA VAL A 107 -9.52 -9.71 -5.04
C VAL A 107 -10.77 -9.92 -5.89
N GLU A 108 -11.94 -10.05 -5.27
CA GLU A 108 -13.22 -10.21 -5.97
C GLU A 108 -13.54 -8.97 -6.80
N VAL A 109 -13.51 -7.78 -6.20
CA VAL A 109 -13.73 -6.51 -6.89
C VAL A 109 -12.71 -6.32 -8.02
N LEU A 110 -11.44 -6.62 -7.75
CA LEU A 110 -10.39 -6.53 -8.75
C LEU A 110 -10.69 -7.44 -9.94
N SER A 111 -11.05 -8.71 -9.71
CA SER A 111 -11.40 -9.65 -10.78
C SER A 111 -12.63 -9.22 -11.59
N LEU A 112 -13.64 -8.64 -10.94
CA LEU A 112 -14.82 -8.14 -11.62
C LEU A 112 -14.47 -6.99 -12.56
N VAL A 113 -13.62 -6.05 -12.13
CA VAL A 113 -13.32 -4.84 -12.91
C VAL A 113 -12.19 -5.06 -13.93
N THR A 114 -11.27 -5.98 -13.71
CA THR A 114 -10.16 -6.26 -14.65
C THR A 114 -10.42 -7.43 -15.59
N ILE A 115 -11.31 -8.37 -15.24
CA ILE A 115 -11.63 -9.54 -16.07
C ILE A 115 -13.06 -9.46 -16.57
N VAL A 116 -14.06 -9.50 -15.68
CA VAL A 116 -15.46 -9.71 -16.07
C VAL A 116 -15.99 -8.55 -16.92
N VAL A 117 -15.82 -7.31 -16.46
CA VAL A 117 -16.33 -6.13 -17.18
C VAL A 117 -15.60 -5.94 -18.52
N PRO A 118 -14.25 -5.96 -18.60
CA PRO A 118 -13.56 -5.82 -19.87
C PRO A 118 -13.87 -6.95 -20.85
N LEU A 119 -13.99 -8.20 -20.38
CA LEU A 119 -14.27 -9.36 -21.22
C LEU A 119 -15.70 -9.32 -21.79
N THR A 120 -16.68 -8.92 -20.98
CA THR A 120 -18.08 -8.76 -21.43
C THR A 120 -18.22 -7.60 -22.42
N LEU A 121 -17.59 -6.46 -22.14
CA LEU A 121 -17.52 -5.34 -23.08
C LEU A 121 -16.85 -5.74 -24.39
N ALA A 122 -15.71 -6.44 -24.32
CA ALA A 122 -15.03 -6.94 -25.51
C ALA A 122 -15.95 -7.87 -26.31
N SER A 123 -16.53 -8.88 -25.66
CA SER A 123 -17.38 -9.88 -26.32
C SER A 123 -18.59 -9.26 -27.01
N VAL A 124 -19.23 -8.24 -26.42
CA VAL A 124 -20.37 -7.53 -27.04
C VAL A 124 -19.90 -6.59 -28.15
N MET A 125 -18.87 -5.78 -27.91
CA MET A 125 -18.43 -4.73 -28.83
C MET A 125 -17.78 -5.28 -30.10
N VAL A 126 -17.18 -6.48 -30.04
CA VAL A 126 -16.70 -7.21 -31.23
C VAL A 126 -17.79 -7.35 -32.28
N PHE A 127 -19.03 -7.62 -31.88
CA PHE A 127 -20.14 -7.84 -32.81
C PHE A 127 -20.91 -6.56 -33.16
N VAL A 128 -20.89 -5.54 -32.30
CA VAL A 128 -21.62 -4.28 -32.52
C VAL A 128 -20.79 -3.27 -33.30
N SER A 129 -19.55 -3.03 -32.86
CA SER A 129 -18.68 -2.01 -33.45
C SER A 129 -17.21 -2.26 -33.03
N PRO A 130 -16.42 -3.00 -33.84
CA PRO A 130 -15.03 -3.34 -33.51
C PRO A 130 -14.14 -2.14 -33.17
N GLY A 131 -14.37 -1.00 -33.86
CA GLY A 131 -13.60 0.23 -33.63
C GLY A 131 -13.81 0.88 -32.26
N SER A 132 -14.96 0.67 -31.60
CA SER A 132 -15.21 1.23 -30.26
C SER A 132 -14.81 0.29 -29.12
N MET A 133 -14.47 -0.96 -29.43
CA MET A 133 -14.02 -1.94 -28.44
C MET A 133 -12.74 -1.48 -27.73
N LEU A 134 -11.79 -0.94 -28.49
CA LEU A 134 -10.49 -0.49 -27.98
C LEU A 134 -10.61 0.62 -26.91
N PRO A 135 -11.31 1.74 -27.17
CA PRO A 135 -11.51 2.77 -26.15
C PRO A 135 -12.36 2.28 -24.96
N ALA A 136 -13.34 1.39 -25.19
CA ALA A 136 -14.18 0.87 -24.10
C ALA A 136 -13.40 -0.04 -23.14
N VAL A 137 -12.62 -0.99 -23.66
CA VAL A 137 -11.79 -1.90 -22.85
C VAL A 137 -10.72 -1.12 -22.09
N THR A 138 -10.00 -0.22 -22.75
CA THR A 138 -8.97 0.61 -22.10
C THR A 138 -9.56 1.55 -21.03
N ALA A 139 -10.71 2.17 -21.28
CA ALA A 139 -11.40 3.00 -20.30
C ALA A 139 -11.83 2.18 -19.07
N SER A 140 -12.38 0.98 -19.29
CA SER A 140 -12.80 0.10 -18.18
C SER A 140 -11.61 -0.34 -17.31
N SER A 141 -10.47 -0.68 -17.92
CA SER A 141 -9.24 -1.02 -17.18
C SER A 141 -8.67 0.18 -16.42
N LEU A 142 -8.78 1.40 -16.98
CA LEU A 142 -8.37 2.62 -16.28
C LEU A 142 -9.24 2.90 -15.05
N VAL A 143 -10.57 2.72 -15.17
CA VAL A 143 -11.48 2.82 -14.03
C VAL A 143 -11.13 1.78 -12.97
N GLY A 144 -10.80 0.55 -13.39
CA GLY A 144 -10.30 -0.49 -12.48
C GLY A 144 -9.05 -0.10 -11.71
N LEU A 145 -8.06 0.49 -12.39
CA LEU A 145 -6.85 0.98 -11.74
C LEU A 145 -7.15 2.03 -10.67
N VAL A 146 -8.03 2.99 -10.97
CA VAL A 146 -8.40 4.05 -10.02
C VAL A 146 -9.15 3.46 -8.82
N LEU A 147 -10.14 2.60 -9.07
CA LEU A 147 -10.95 1.98 -8.03
C LEU A 147 -10.09 1.15 -7.08
N THR A 148 -9.14 0.38 -7.63
CA THR A 148 -8.24 -0.49 -6.85
C THR A 148 -7.25 0.31 -6.02
N ALA A 149 -6.76 1.44 -6.52
CA ALA A 149 -5.95 2.36 -5.74
C ALA A 149 -6.75 2.94 -4.55
N LEU A 150 -7.99 3.37 -4.77
CA LEU A 150 -8.85 3.94 -3.72
C LEU A 150 -9.23 2.91 -2.66
N LEU A 151 -9.67 1.72 -3.07
CA LEU A 151 -10.03 0.63 -2.15
C LEU A 151 -8.82 0.13 -1.37
N GLY A 152 -7.67 0.00 -2.03
CA GLY A 152 -6.43 -0.40 -1.38
C GLY A 152 -5.99 0.57 -0.29
N MET A 153 -6.20 1.88 -0.48
CA MET A 153 -5.93 2.89 0.55
C MET A 153 -6.95 2.86 1.70
N TYR A 154 -8.19 2.43 1.45
CA TYR A 154 -9.24 2.38 2.47
C TYR A 154 -9.10 1.17 3.40
N PHE A 155 -8.74 0.00 2.86
CA PHE A 155 -8.73 -1.24 3.65
C PHE A 155 -7.52 -1.39 4.59
N VAL A 156 -6.37 -0.79 4.27
CA VAL A 156 -5.16 -0.95 5.08
C VAL A 156 -4.99 0.23 6.04
N PRO A 157 -4.97 0.00 7.37
CA PRO A 157 -4.80 1.06 8.35
C PRO A 157 -3.46 1.80 8.12
N TRP A 158 -3.52 3.13 8.15
CA TRP A 158 -2.39 4.01 7.79
C TRP A 158 -1.21 3.88 8.75
N GLU A 159 -1.44 3.35 9.95
CA GLU A 159 -0.44 3.06 10.98
C GLU A 159 0.55 1.97 10.56
N LEU A 160 0.11 1.06 9.68
CA LEU A 160 0.92 -0.05 9.17
C LEU A 160 1.61 0.28 7.83
N TRP A 161 1.41 1.49 7.30
CA TRP A 161 1.99 1.85 6.01
C TRP A 161 3.50 1.98 6.09
N LEU A 162 4.19 1.36 5.14
CA LEU A 162 5.60 1.60 4.93
C LEU A 162 5.82 3.05 4.50
N ARG A 163 6.93 3.61 4.99
CA ARG A 163 7.37 4.96 4.61
C ARG A 163 7.42 5.08 3.09
N ARG A 164 7.00 6.23 2.56
CA ARG A 164 7.03 6.47 1.12
C ARG A 164 8.46 6.30 0.56
N PRO A 165 8.63 5.57 -0.57
CA PRO A 165 9.92 5.49 -1.24
C PRO A 165 10.37 6.88 -1.72
N ARG A 166 11.68 7.07 -1.89
CA ARG A 166 12.21 8.35 -2.38
C ARG A 166 11.78 8.55 -3.83
N ALA A 167 11.45 9.78 -4.22
CA ALA A 167 11.07 10.07 -5.61
C ALA A 167 12.13 9.61 -6.63
N LEU A 168 13.40 9.58 -6.22
CA LEU A 168 14.51 9.09 -7.05
C LEU A 168 14.40 7.59 -7.40
N SER A 169 13.85 6.74 -6.52
CA SER A 169 13.69 5.31 -6.82
C SER A 169 12.56 5.06 -7.83
N LEU A 170 11.62 6.01 -7.95
CA LEU A 170 10.55 6.01 -8.95
C LEU A 170 10.93 6.75 -10.24
N ALA A 171 12.02 7.52 -10.26
CA ALA A 171 12.44 8.29 -11.44
C ALA A 171 12.56 7.43 -12.72
N PRO A 172 13.06 6.17 -12.69
CA PRO A 172 13.11 5.33 -13.88
C PRO A 172 11.72 5.01 -14.48
N MET A 173 10.62 5.13 -13.73
CA MET A 173 9.27 5.01 -14.29
C MET A 173 8.98 6.07 -15.36
N LEU A 174 9.58 7.25 -15.23
CA LEU A 174 9.40 8.33 -16.21
C LEU A 174 10.06 8.00 -17.56
N LEU A 175 11.02 7.09 -17.59
CA LEU A 175 11.63 6.59 -18.82
C LEU A 175 10.66 5.70 -19.63
N GLY A 176 9.56 5.25 -19.04
CA GLY A 176 8.52 4.48 -19.74
C GLY A 176 7.87 5.26 -20.88
N LEU A 177 7.65 6.57 -20.72
CA LEU A 177 7.04 7.43 -21.75
C LEU A 177 7.92 7.58 -23.01
N PRO A 178 9.21 7.99 -22.91
CA PRO A 178 10.08 8.04 -24.08
C PRO A 178 10.35 6.64 -24.65
N ALA A 179 10.42 5.60 -23.82
CA ALA A 179 10.52 4.23 -24.30
C ALA A 179 9.29 3.81 -25.11
N TYR A 180 8.07 4.20 -24.69
CA TYR A 180 6.86 3.93 -25.46
C TYR A 180 6.89 4.60 -26.84
N HIS A 181 7.35 5.85 -26.92
CA HIS A 181 7.51 6.55 -28.20
C HIS A 181 8.56 5.91 -29.13
N LEU A 182 9.57 5.23 -28.58
CA LEU A 182 10.63 4.56 -29.36
C LEU A 182 10.26 3.13 -29.77
N LEU A 183 9.68 2.35 -28.86
CA LEU A 183 9.38 0.93 -29.06
C LEU A 183 7.97 0.69 -29.63
N GLY A 184 7.04 1.62 -29.46
CA GLY A 184 5.64 1.47 -29.90
C GLY A 184 4.82 0.45 -29.10
N ASP A 185 5.40 -0.22 -28.10
CA ASP A 185 4.77 -1.26 -27.28
C ASP A 185 4.72 -0.85 -25.80
N ALA A 186 3.51 -0.82 -25.24
CA ALA A 186 3.25 -0.45 -23.85
C ALA A 186 3.85 -1.45 -22.85
N VAL A 187 3.88 -2.75 -23.18
CA VAL A 187 4.40 -3.78 -22.27
C VAL A 187 5.92 -3.70 -22.21
N LEU A 188 6.59 -3.56 -23.36
CA LEU A 188 8.06 -3.48 -23.41
C LEU A 188 8.59 -2.20 -22.76
N SER A 189 7.91 -1.07 -22.98
CA SER A 189 8.28 0.20 -22.34
C SER A 189 8.10 0.16 -20.83
N LEU A 190 7.01 -0.43 -20.32
CA LEU A 190 6.83 -0.67 -18.89
C LEU A 190 7.84 -1.65 -18.33
N ALA A 191 8.15 -2.74 -19.04
CA ALA A 191 9.14 -3.73 -18.59
C ALA A 191 10.52 -3.09 -18.41
N LEU A 192 10.96 -2.23 -19.33
CA LEU A 192 12.22 -1.48 -19.22
C LEU A 192 12.22 -0.57 -17.98
N ALA A 193 11.15 0.21 -17.81
CA ALA A 193 11.02 1.13 -16.69
C ALA A 193 11.00 0.40 -15.34
N VAL A 194 10.33 -0.76 -15.29
CA VAL A 194 10.21 -1.61 -14.10
C VAL A 194 11.53 -2.28 -13.78
N ALA A 195 12.25 -2.80 -14.77
CA ALA A 195 13.56 -3.43 -14.57
C ALA A 195 14.56 -2.49 -13.87
N LEU A 196 14.49 -1.19 -14.15
CA LEU A 196 15.34 -0.18 -13.54
C LEU A 196 14.86 0.30 -12.17
N SER A 197 13.55 0.42 -11.96
CA SER A 197 12.98 0.95 -10.71
C SER A 197 12.78 -0.11 -9.62
N ALA A 198 12.39 -1.34 -9.97
CA ALA A 198 12.16 -2.44 -9.04
C ALA A 198 13.32 -2.72 -8.07
N PRO A 199 14.60 -2.80 -8.49
CA PRO A 199 15.71 -3.04 -7.56
C PRO A 199 15.92 -1.89 -6.58
N LEU A 200 15.74 -0.63 -7.02
CA LEU A 200 15.86 0.55 -6.16
C LEU A 200 14.75 0.57 -5.10
N VAL A 201 13.51 0.31 -5.53
CA VAL A 201 12.34 0.23 -4.66
C VAL A 201 12.47 -0.94 -3.68
N TYR A 202 13.02 -2.08 -4.11
CA TYR A 202 13.27 -3.23 -3.23
C TYR A 202 14.26 -2.90 -2.11
N LEU A 203 15.35 -2.19 -2.40
CA LEU A 203 16.30 -1.75 -1.38
C LEU A 203 15.65 -0.82 -0.35
N GLU A 204 14.79 0.10 -0.79
CA GLU A 204 14.05 0.98 0.10
C GLU A 204 13.00 0.24 0.94
N GLN A 205 12.28 -0.72 0.34
CA GLN A 205 11.34 -1.58 1.06
C GLN A 205 12.05 -2.39 2.14
N ARG A 206 13.19 -3.02 1.81
CA ARG A 206 13.97 -3.82 2.77
C ARG A 206 14.43 -2.97 3.95
N ARG A 207 14.89 -1.75 3.70
CA ARG A 207 15.26 -0.79 4.75
C ARG A 207 14.07 -0.41 5.61
N ALA A 208 12.96 -0.03 4.99
CA ALA A 208 11.77 0.43 5.70
C ALA A 208 11.16 -0.66 6.60
N VAL A 209 11.13 -1.90 6.12
CA VAL A 209 10.69 -3.07 6.91
C VAL A 209 11.57 -3.27 8.15
N GLY A 210 12.89 -3.13 8.00
CA GLY A 210 13.84 -3.35 9.09
C GLY A 210 13.77 -2.30 10.21
N VAL A 211 13.15 -1.14 9.98
CA VAL A 211 13.08 -0.05 10.98
C VAL A 211 12.32 -0.47 12.24
N LEU A 212 11.25 -1.26 12.10
CA LEU A 212 10.49 -1.73 13.27
C LEU A 212 11.27 -2.78 14.06
N ASP A 213 11.95 -3.69 13.36
CA ASP A 213 12.81 -4.70 13.98
C ASP A 213 13.99 -4.04 14.70
N GLU A 214 14.59 -3.01 14.10
CA GLU A 214 15.64 -2.20 14.72
C GLU A 214 15.15 -1.51 16.00
N ALA A 215 13.93 -0.96 16.00
CA ALA A 215 13.35 -0.37 17.20
C ALA A 215 13.12 -1.40 18.31
N VAL A 216 12.68 -2.63 17.96
CA VAL A 216 12.54 -3.74 18.93
C VAL A 216 13.90 -4.14 19.50
N ASP A 217 14.94 -4.22 18.67
CA ASP A 217 16.30 -4.56 19.10
C ASP A 217 16.87 -3.50 20.05
N LEU A 218 16.68 -2.21 19.74
CA LEU A 218 17.08 -1.11 20.62
C LEU A 218 16.37 -1.17 21.97
N LEU A 219 15.06 -1.43 21.99
CA LEU A 219 14.29 -1.63 23.22
C LEU A 219 14.75 -2.86 24.00
N SER A 220 15.09 -3.95 23.29
CA SER A 220 15.59 -5.18 23.91
C SER A 220 16.94 -4.93 24.59
N ARG A 221 17.86 -4.22 23.95
CA ARG A 221 19.16 -3.83 24.55
C ARG A 221 18.96 -2.89 25.75
N ALA A 222 18.06 -1.92 25.61
CA ALA A 222 17.72 -0.99 26.67
C ALA A 222 17.10 -1.66 27.91
N SER A 223 16.47 -2.83 27.74
CA SER A 223 15.94 -3.59 28.89
C SER A 223 17.03 -4.13 29.81
N HIS A 224 18.27 -4.26 29.33
CA HIS A 224 19.38 -4.84 30.09
C HIS A 224 20.15 -3.79 30.90
N SER A 225 20.14 -2.53 30.49
CA SER A 225 20.87 -1.46 31.18
C SER A 225 20.15 -0.11 31.08
N PRO A 226 20.11 0.68 32.17
CA PRO A 226 19.57 2.04 32.19
C PRO A 226 20.58 3.07 31.68
N ASN A 227 21.84 2.67 31.46
CA ASN A 227 22.84 3.54 30.88
C ASN A 227 22.86 3.33 29.34
N PRO A 228 22.59 4.37 28.53
CA PRO A 228 22.52 4.25 27.07
C PRO A 228 23.83 3.75 26.46
N VAL A 229 24.98 4.16 27.01
CA VAL A 229 26.30 3.72 26.54
C VAL A 229 26.50 2.23 26.77
N LEU A 230 26.12 1.73 27.95
CA LEU A 230 26.22 0.30 28.27
C LEU A 230 25.20 -0.56 27.51
N ALA A 231 24.04 0.01 27.17
CA ALA A 231 23.07 -0.62 26.30
C ALA A 231 23.49 -0.60 24.81
N GLY A 232 24.57 0.12 24.45
CA GLY A 232 24.99 0.30 23.07
C GLY A 232 23.96 1.07 22.23
N VAL A 233 23.30 2.05 22.84
CA VAL A 233 22.27 2.91 22.24
C VAL A 233 22.79 4.34 22.22
N ASP A 234 22.84 4.93 21.03
CA ASP A 234 23.11 6.35 20.88
C ASP A 234 21.82 7.17 21.03
N LEU A 235 21.83 8.18 21.90
CA LEU A 235 20.66 8.99 22.21
C LEU A 235 20.22 9.86 21.03
N ASP A 236 21.17 10.36 20.24
CA ASP A 236 20.85 11.22 19.09
C ASP A 236 20.21 10.41 17.96
N ASP A 237 20.65 9.16 17.81
CA ASP A 237 20.13 8.22 16.82
C ASP A 237 18.66 7.84 17.09
N LEU A 238 18.23 7.79 18.36
CA LEU A 238 16.82 7.55 18.72
C LEU A 238 15.85 8.60 18.18
N LEU A 239 16.34 9.83 17.97
CA LEU A 239 15.56 10.96 17.47
C LEU A 239 15.64 11.10 15.94
N ASP A 240 16.40 10.25 15.26
CA ASP A 240 16.58 10.36 13.81
C ASP A 240 15.25 10.14 13.05
N ARG A 241 15.13 10.85 11.93
CA ARG A 241 14.00 10.82 11.02
C ARG A 241 13.87 9.51 10.26
N ARG A 242 14.80 8.56 10.43
CA ARG A 242 14.70 7.20 9.88
C ARG A 242 13.51 6.44 10.46
N PHE A 243 13.25 6.61 11.75
CA PHE A 243 12.11 6.00 12.43
C PHE A 243 10.79 6.70 12.06
N TYR A 244 9.72 5.91 11.90
CA TYR A 244 8.38 6.41 11.55
C TYR A 244 7.25 5.60 12.19
N GLY A 245 6.05 6.18 12.29
CA GLY A 245 4.89 5.53 12.89
C GLY A 245 5.17 5.03 14.31
N VAL A 246 4.85 3.76 14.57
CA VAL A 246 5.05 3.10 15.87
C VAL A 246 6.52 3.01 16.26
N SER A 247 7.43 2.76 15.31
CA SER A 247 8.87 2.68 15.61
C SER A 247 9.41 4.02 16.14
N ARG A 248 8.93 5.14 15.60
CA ARG A 248 9.31 6.48 16.10
C ARG A 248 8.75 6.74 17.48
N ALA A 249 7.50 6.36 17.73
CA ALA A 249 6.94 6.47 19.07
C ALA A 249 7.77 5.66 20.08
N ALA A 250 8.18 4.45 19.71
CA ALA A 250 9.00 3.59 20.53
C ALA A 250 10.38 4.21 20.86
N THR A 251 11.12 4.68 19.85
CA THR A 251 12.46 5.26 20.06
C THR A 251 12.41 6.59 20.83
N VAL A 252 11.41 7.43 20.55
CA VAL A 252 11.20 8.70 21.27
C VAL A 252 10.81 8.44 22.72
N THR A 253 9.94 7.45 22.97
CA THR A 253 9.59 7.05 24.34
C THR A 253 10.82 6.52 25.05
N LEU A 254 11.63 5.70 24.39
CA LEU A 254 12.88 5.18 24.93
C LEU A 254 13.85 6.31 25.28
N TYR A 255 13.99 7.33 24.44
CA TYR A 255 14.77 8.54 24.73
C TYR A 255 14.24 9.25 25.98
N THR A 256 12.92 9.39 26.14
CA THR A 256 12.35 9.98 27.37
C THR A 256 12.56 9.11 28.61
N LEU A 257 12.59 7.78 28.47
CA LEU A 257 12.87 6.86 29.57
C LEU A 257 14.34 6.94 29.99
N PHE A 258 15.29 7.01 29.06
CA PHE A 258 16.71 7.19 29.39
C PHE A 258 16.97 8.53 30.08
N THR A 259 16.32 9.60 29.64
CA THR A 259 16.58 10.96 30.16
C THR A 259 15.82 11.27 31.45
N GLN A 260 14.63 10.69 31.65
CA GLN A 260 13.69 11.09 32.71
C GLN A 260 13.08 9.91 33.49
N GLY A 261 13.45 8.66 33.19
CA GLY A 261 12.79 7.45 33.71
C GLY A 261 13.06 7.10 35.18
N GLY A 262 14.23 7.48 35.71
CA GLY A 262 14.59 7.25 37.11
C GLY A 262 14.35 5.80 37.57
N SER A 263 13.67 5.65 38.72
CA SER A 263 13.39 4.34 39.33
C SER A 263 12.39 3.46 38.56
N LYS A 264 11.56 4.05 37.70
CA LYS A 264 10.54 3.32 36.90
C LYS A 264 11.03 2.94 35.51
N TYR A 265 12.30 3.16 35.22
CA TYR A 265 12.91 2.90 33.91
C TYR A 265 12.63 1.47 33.41
N TYR A 266 13.01 0.45 34.18
CA TYR A 266 12.90 -0.94 33.76
C TYR A 266 11.45 -1.37 33.52
N GLU A 267 10.53 -0.94 34.37
CA GLU A 267 9.11 -1.23 34.20
C GLU A 267 8.54 -0.56 32.94
N GLY A 268 8.92 0.70 32.68
CA GLY A 268 8.53 1.43 31.48
C GLY A 268 9.06 0.78 30.19
N VAL A 269 10.34 0.41 30.18
CA VAL A 269 10.98 -0.26 29.03
C VAL A 269 10.39 -1.64 28.79
N ALA A 270 10.17 -2.44 29.83
CA ALA A 270 9.59 -3.78 29.69
C ALA A 270 8.17 -3.74 29.11
N ARG A 271 7.33 -2.81 29.60
CA ARG A 271 5.96 -2.64 29.08
C ARG A 271 5.96 -2.12 27.64
N LEU A 272 6.83 -1.16 27.32
CA LEU A 272 6.99 -0.65 25.96
C LEU A 272 7.49 -1.74 25.00
N LEU A 273 8.47 -2.56 25.42
CA LEU A 273 9.01 -3.66 24.64
C LEU A 273 7.92 -4.71 24.33
N ALA A 274 7.14 -5.12 25.33
CA ALA A 274 6.03 -6.04 25.14
C ALA A 274 5.02 -5.47 24.12
N TYR A 275 4.66 -4.20 24.25
CA TYR A 275 3.74 -3.53 23.34
C TYR A 275 4.26 -3.50 21.89
N VAL A 276 5.51 -3.09 21.69
CA VAL A 276 6.08 -2.96 20.33
C VAL A 276 6.30 -4.34 19.69
N ARG A 277 6.60 -5.37 20.49
CA ARG A 277 6.67 -6.76 20.01
C ARG A 277 5.32 -7.25 19.49
N ASP A 278 4.24 -7.04 20.23
CA ASP A 278 2.89 -7.39 19.79
C ASP A 278 2.55 -6.75 18.43
N VAL A 279 2.90 -5.46 18.26
CA VAL A 279 2.69 -4.74 17.00
C VAL A 279 3.59 -5.28 15.87
N ALA A 280 4.84 -5.62 16.17
CA ALA A 280 5.76 -6.18 15.19
C ALA A 280 5.31 -7.58 14.71
N GLU A 281 4.80 -8.41 15.62
CA GLU A 281 4.23 -9.73 15.29
C GLU A 281 2.98 -9.58 14.40
N ALA A 282 2.09 -8.65 14.75
CA ALA A 282 0.95 -8.28 13.94
C ALA A 282 1.35 -7.85 12.51
N PHE A 283 2.35 -6.96 12.39
CA PHE A 283 2.86 -6.50 11.10
C PHE A 283 3.47 -7.62 10.26
N ARG A 284 4.24 -8.53 10.89
CA ARG A 284 4.80 -9.71 10.19
C ARG A 284 3.70 -10.67 9.75
N GLY A 285 2.68 -10.88 10.58
CA GLY A 285 1.49 -11.67 10.25
C GLY A 285 0.75 -11.12 9.03
N LEU A 286 0.51 -9.81 9.01
CA LEU A 286 -0.09 -9.08 7.90
C LEU A 286 0.66 -9.35 6.58
N ARG A 287 1.98 -9.15 6.59
CA ARG A 287 2.82 -9.30 5.40
C ARG A 287 2.91 -10.74 4.91
N ARG A 288 2.88 -11.73 5.81
CA ARG A 288 2.86 -13.15 5.44
C ARG A 288 1.56 -13.51 4.73
N LYS A 289 0.42 -13.01 5.20
CA LYS A 289 -0.89 -13.18 4.54
C LYS A 289 -0.95 -12.45 3.19
N ALA A 290 -0.44 -11.22 3.12
CA ALA A 290 -0.39 -10.45 1.87
C ALA A 290 0.54 -11.06 0.79
N LEU A 291 1.42 -11.99 1.16
CA LEU A 291 2.16 -12.79 0.17
C LEU A 291 1.24 -13.74 -0.60
N GLN A 292 0.19 -14.26 0.04
CA GLN A 292 -0.83 -15.08 -0.63
C GLN A 292 -1.66 -14.23 -1.59
N SER A 293 -2.05 -13.01 -1.20
CA SER A 293 -2.79 -12.10 -2.10
C SER A 293 -1.96 -11.72 -3.33
N PHE A 294 -0.64 -11.56 -3.18
CA PHE A 294 0.25 -11.37 -4.33
C PHE A 294 0.28 -12.58 -5.27
N ALA A 295 0.30 -13.81 -4.74
CA ALA A 295 0.22 -15.02 -5.57
C ALA A 295 -1.11 -15.08 -6.34
N TYR A 296 -2.23 -14.73 -5.69
CA TYR A 296 -3.51 -14.62 -6.38
C TYR A 296 -3.50 -13.54 -7.45
N ALA A 297 -2.94 -12.36 -7.17
CA ALA A 297 -2.81 -11.29 -8.15
C ALA A 297 -2.00 -11.71 -9.39
N LEU A 298 -0.93 -12.49 -9.20
CA LEU A 298 -0.12 -13.06 -10.28
C LEU A 298 -0.94 -13.98 -11.20
N VAL A 299 -1.67 -14.93 -10.60
CA VAL A 299 -2.50 -15.89 -11.35
C VAL A 299 -3.63 -15.15 -12.07
N MET A 300 -4.32 -14.25 -11.38
CA MET A 300 -5.46 -13.53 -11.94
C MET A 300 -5.05 -12.59 -13.08
N ALA A 301 -3.89 -11.93 -12.98
CA ALA A 301 -3.37 -11.12 -14.07
C ALA A 301 -2.98 -11.95 -15.30
N ALA A 302 -2.49 -13.18 -15.11
CA ALA A 302 -2.23 -14.11 -16.21
C ALA A 302 -3.54 -14.61 -16.84
N MET A 303 -4.54 -14.94 -16.02
CA MET A 303 -5.88 -15.35 -16.49
C MET A 303 -6.58 -14.23 -17.26
N ALA A 304 -6.48 -12.98 -16.80
CA ALA A 304 -7.05 -11.82 -17.49
C ALA A 304 -6.49 -11.67 -18.91
N ALA A 305 -5.17 -11.86 -19.06
CA ALA A 305 -4.49 -11.78 -20.34
C ALA A 305 -4.83 -12.99 -21.24
N ALA A 306 -4.90 -14.19 -20.67
CA ALA A 306 -5.32 -15.41 -21.36
C ALA A 306 -6.76 -15.32 -21.89
N ALA A 307 -7.69 -14.82 -21.08
CA ALA A 307 -9.09 -14.67 -21.49
C ALA A 307 -9.23 -13.73 -22.69
N MET A 308 -8.48 -12.63 -22.71
CA MET A 308 -8.47 -11.71 -23.85
C MET A 308 -7.80 -12.32 -25.08
N ALA A 309 -6.76 -13.16 -24.91
CA ALA A 309 -6.17 -13.92 -26.01
C ALA A 309 -7.16 -14.88 -26.66
N ILE A 310 -8.01 -15.56 -25.87
CA ILE A 310 -9.08 -16.43 -26.40
C ILE A 310 -10.04 -15.64 -27.28
N ILE A 311 -10.47 -14.45 -26.84
CA ILE A 311 -11.33 -13.58 -27.65
C ILE A 311 -10.67 -13.28 -29.00
N ILE A 312 -9.38 -12.94 -29.01
CA ILE A 312 -8.65 -12.65 -30.25
C ILE A 312 -8.62 -13.86 -31.17
N SER A 313 -8.30 -15.04 -30.64
CA SER A 313 -8.29 -16.27 -31.45
C SER A 313 -9.65 -16.58 -32.07
N VAL A 314 -10.74 -16.29 -31.35
CA VAL A 314 -12.10 -16.40 -31.89
C VAL A 314 -12.35 -15.38 -33.00
N ILE A 315 -11.93 -14.12 -32.83
CA ILE A 315 -12.07 -13.09 -33.87
C ILE A 315 -11.24 -13.45 -35.11
N GLU A 316 -10.00 -13.91 -34.93
CA GLU A 316 -9.11 -14.36 -36.00
C GLU A 316 -9.72 -15.52 -36.79
N TYR A 317 -10.28 -16.51 -36.08
CA TYR A 317 -10.99 -17.61 -36.72
C TYR A 317 -12.22 -17.13 -37.51
N MET A 318 -13.06 -16.27 -36.93
CA MET A 318 -14.23 -15.71 -37.61
C MET A 318 -13.85 -14.87 -38.85
N ALA A 319 -12.77 -14.11 -38.79
CA ALA A 319 -12.27 -13.33 -39.92
C ALA A 319 -11.67 -14.19 -41.04
N SER A 320 -11.26 -15.43 -40.74
CA SER A 320 -10.67 -16.36 -41.71
C SER A 320 -11.71 -17.15 -42.54
N LEU A 321 -12.99 -17.11 -42.17
CA LEU A 321 -14.03 -17.89 -42.85
C LEU A 321 -14.33 -17.32 -44.25
N PRO A 322 -14.34 -18.16 -45.32
CA PRO A 322 -14.39 -17.73 -46.72
C PRO A 322 -15.75 -17.20 -47.23
N ALA A 323 -16.68 -16.86 -46.34
CA ALA A 323 -17.91 -16.14 -46.68
C ALA A 323 -18.34 -15.35 -45.43
N PRO A 324 -18.98 -14.17 -45.58
CA PRO A 324 -19.69 -13.60 -44.45
C PRO A 324 -20.74 -14.65 -44.07
N VAL A 325 -20.60 -15.30 -42.92
CA VAL A 325 -21.68 -16.05 -42.29
C VAL A 325 -22.66 -14.98 -41.78
N SER A 326 -23.25 -14.25 -42.73
CA SER A 326 -24.18 -13.16 -42.51
C SER A 326 -25.53 -13.79 -42.23
N VAL A 327 -25.71 -14.22 -41.00
CA VAL A 327 -27.07 -14.28 -40.45
C VAL A 327 -27.45 -12.91 -39.86
N SER A 328 -26.52 -11.95 -39.78
CA SER A 328 -26.77 -10.60 -39.23
C SER A 328 -26.02 -9.42 -39.89
N GLY A 329 -25.33 -9.61 -41.01
CA GLY A 329 -24.73 -8.49 -41.77
C GLY A 329 -23.46 -7.85 -41.16
N VAL A 330 -22.86 -8.45 -40.13
CA VAL A 330 -21.56 -8.00 -39.59
C VAL A 330 -20.46 -8.91 -40.13
N SER A 331 -19.72 -8.42 -41.14
CA SER A 331 -18.49 -9.07 -41.61
C SER A 331 -17.30 -8.50 -40.85
N LEU A 332 -16.63 -9.32 -40.04
CA LEU A 332 -15.36 -8.95 -39.42
C LEU A 332 -14.27 -8.93 -40.50
N SER A 333 -13.60 -7.80 -40.65
CA SER A 333 -12.50 -7.67 -41.61
C SER A 333 -11.16 -8.06 -40.97
N PRO A 334 -10.16 -8.48 -41.76
CA PRO A 334 -8.79 -8.65 -41.28
C PRO A 334 -8.19 -7.36 -40.68
N GLY A 335 -8.69 -6.18 -41.10
CA GLY A 335 -8.30 -4.89 -40.52
C GLY A 335 -8.76 -4.74 -39.07
N ASP A 336 -9.95 -5.25 -38.72
CA ASP A 336 -10.47 -5.20 -37.35
C ASP A 336 -9.60 -6.03 -36.39
N VAL A 337 -9.11 -7.19 -36.85
CA VAL A 337 -8.17 -8.04 -36.10
C VAL A 337 -6.89 -7.28 -35.75
N THR A 338 -6.33 -6.52 -36.71
CA THR A 338 -5.09 -5.75 -36.47
C THR A 338 -5.29 -4.63 -35.45
N LEU A 339 -6.45 -3.96 -35.47
CA LEU A 339 -6.80 -2.93 -34.49
C LEU A 339 -6.94 -3.52 -33.08
N VAL A 340 -7.58 -4.69 -32.95
CA VAL A 340 -7.71 -5.38 -31.67
C VAL A 340 -6.34 -5.81 -31.13
N ARG A 341 -5.47 -6.37 -31.99
CA ARG A 341 -4.12 -6.80 -31.62
C ARG A 341 -3.26 -5.61 -31.16
N ALA A 342 -3.43 -4.44 -31.76
CA ALA A 342 -2.75 -3.21 -31.34
C ALA A 342 -3.18 -2.70 -29.95
N ALA A 343 -4.39 -3.04 -29.48
CA ALA A 343 -4.89 -2.65 -28.15
C ALA A 343 -4.28 -3.46 -27.00
N MET A 344 -3.80 -4.68 -27.29
CA MET A 344 -3.45 -5.67 -26.27
C MET A 344 -2.31 -5.28 -25.36
N PRO A 345 -1.23 -4.67 -25.86
CA PRO A 345 -0.19 -4.19 -24.99
C PRO A 345 -0.70 -3.22 -23.92
N ALA A 346 -1.63 -2.33 -24.28
CA ALA A 346 -2.21 -1.37 -23.35
C ALA A 346 -3.12 -2.03 -22.31
N TYR A 347 -3.94 -3.00 -22.71
CA TYR A 347 -4.78 -3.77 -21.78
C TYR A 347 -3.93 -4.59 -20.79
N ILE A 348 -2.92 -5.32 -21.28
CA ILE A 348 -2.01 -6.11 -20.42
C ILE A 348 -1.28 -5.18 -19.45
N ALA A 349 -0.76 -4.05 -19.94
CA ALA A 349 -0.13 -3.04 -19.11
C ALA A 349 -1.03 -2.52 -17.98
N LEU A 350 -2.26 -2.08 -18.31
CA LEU A 350 -3.20 -1.52 -17.34
C LEU A 350 -3.69 -2.54 -16.32
N THR A 351 -3.98 -3.77 -16.76
CA THR A 351 -4.40 -4.85 -15.87
C THR A 351 -3.26 -5.27 -14.94
N SER A 352 -2.05 -5.50 -15.47
CA SER A 352 -0.87 -5.80 -14.65
C SER A 352 -0.57 -4.68 -13.65
N LEU A 353 -0.72 -3.41 -14.05
CA LEU A 353 -0.56 -2.26 -13.15
C LEU A 353 -1.63 -2.25 -12.04
N SER A 354 -2.88 -2.56 -12.36
CA SER A 354 -3.98 -2.63 -11.38
C SER A 354 -3.71 -3.69 -10.33
N TYR A 355 -3.30 -4.89 -10.75
CA TYR A 355 -2.91 -5.97 -9.84
C TYR A 355 -1.65 -5.64 -9.02
N ALA A 356 -0.67 -4.94 -9.61
CA ALA A 356 0.53 -4.53 -8.90
C ALA A 356 0.27 -3.46 -7.83
N VAL A 357 -0.59 -2.47 -8.13
CA VAL A 357 -1.02 -1.46 -7.16
C VAL A 357 -1.83 -2.10 -6.04
N ALA A 358 -2.75 -3.00 -6.37
CA ALA A 358 -3.51 -3.76 -5.38
C ALA A 358 -2.57 -4.55 -4.44
N ALA A 359 -1.61 -5.29 -4.99
CA ALA A 359 -0.63 -6.03 -4.20
C ALA A 359 0.22 -5.11 -3.30
N ALA A 360 0.65 -3.95 -3.82
CA ALA A 360 1.41 -2.96 -3.05
C ALA A 360 0.60 -2.39 -1.87
N CYS A 361 -0.66 -2.02 -2.09
CA CYS A 361 -1.54 -1.57 -1.03
C CYS A 361 -1.71 -2.64 0.05
N MET A 362 -1.99 -3.89 -0.33
CA MET A 362 -2.26 -4.95 0.65
C MET A 362 -1.03 -5.36 1.46
N ARG A 363 0.13 -5.45 0.81
CA ARG A 363 1.36 -5.95 1.45
C ARG A 363 2.15 -4.87 2.16
N ASP A 364 2.22 -3.69 1.58
CA ASP A 364 3.07 -2.61 2.09
C ASP A 364 2.28 -1.41 2.62
N GLY A 365 0.95 -1.41 2.49
CA GLY A 365 0.06 -0.29 2.83
C GLY A 365 0.14 0.88 1.84
N ASN A 366 1.19 0.93 1.03
CA ASN A 366 1.50 2.10 0.21
C ASN A 366 1.60 1.72 -1.28
N PRO A 367 0.76 2.30 -2.15
CA PRO A 367 0.71 1.95 -3.57
C PRO A 367 2.01 2.27 -4.31
N LEU A 368 2.85 3.16 -3.79
CA LEU A 368 4.10 3.55 -4.45
C LEU A 368 5.12 2.41 -4.57
N TYR A 369 4.91 1.30 -3.86
CA TYR A 369 5.72 0.09 -4.00
C TYR A 369 5.30 -0.80 -5.19
N PHE A 370 4.33 -0.38 -6.01
CA PHE A 370 3.86 -1.14 -7.19
C PHE A 370 4.97 -1.63 -8.15
N PRO A 371 6.10 -0.91 -8.39
CA PRO A 371 7.10 -1.40 -9.36
C PRO A 371 7.70 -2.75 -8.97
N LEU A 372 7.79 -3.04 -7.67
CA LEU A 372 8.27 -4.33 -7.17
C LEU A 372 7.37 -5.48 -7.64
N TYR A 373 6.06 -5.30 -7.51
CA TYR A 373 5.06 -6.32 -7.84
C TYR A 373 4.85 -6.41 -9.35
N LEU A 374 4.90 -5.27 -10.04
CA LEU A 374 4.79 -5.18 -11.48
C LEU A 374 5.91 -5.96 -12.18
N ALA A 375 7.11 -6.01 -11.60
CA ALA A 375 8.25 -6.76 -12.14
C ALA A 375 7.98 -8.27 -12.30
N ALA A 376 7.08 -8.83 -11.50
CA ALA A 376 6.67 -10.22 -11.58
C ALA A 376 5.33 -10.40 -12.32
N ILE A 377 4.38 -9.49 -12.09
CA ILE A 377 3.03 -9.58 -12.67
C ILE A 377 3.06 -9.35 -14.18
N LEU A 378 3.80 -8.33 -14.65
CA LEU A 378 3.87 -7.99 -16.07
C LEU A 378 4.40 -9.16 -16.94
N PRO A 379 5.55 -9.79 -16.64
CA PRO A 379 6.02 -10.93 -17.43
C PRO A 379 5.11 -12.14 -17.32
N ALA A 380 4.47 -12.39 -16.16
CA ALA A 380 3.51 -13.48 -16.03
C ALA A 380 2.25 -13.26 -16.89
N SER A 381 1.70 -12.05 -16.92
CA SER A 381 0.59 -11.68 -17.81
C SER A 381 0.99 -11.79 -19.28
N TYR A 382 2.18 -11.31 -19.64
CA TYR A 382 2.68 -11.40 -21.00
C TYR A 382 2.90 -12.85 -21.46
N ALA A 383 3.49 -13.69 -20.60
CA ALA A 383 3.65 -15.12 -20.86
C ALA A 383 2.29 -15.81 -20.98
N GLY A 384 1.33 -15.50 -20.10
CA GLY A 384 -0.03 -16.02 -20.16
C GLY A 384 -0.70 -15.70 -21.50
N TYR A 385 -0.62 -14.45 -21.95
CA TYR A 385 -1.13 -14.02 -23.25
C TYR A 385 -0.55 -14.83 -24.43
N HIS A 386 0.77 -14.92 -24.52
CA HIS A 386 1.45 -15.60 -25.63
C HIS A 386 1.25 -17.11 -25.62
N LEU A 387 1.30 -17.74 -24.45
CA LEU A 387 1.01 -19.17 -24.31
C LEU A 387 -0.43 -19.46 -24.74
N THR A 388 -1.40 -18.65 -24.32
CA THR A 388 -2.78 -18.85 -24.72
C THR A 388 -2.98 -18.62 -26.21
N LEU A 389 -2.35 -17.62 -26.83
CA LEU A 389 -2.41 -17.46 -28.29
C LEU A 389 -1.87 -18.68 -29.06
N LEU A 390 -0.82 -19.34 -28.54
CA LEU A 390 -0.27 -20.55 -29.15
C LEU A 390 -1.20 -21.76 -29.03
N TYR A 391 -1.86 -21.92 -27.88
CA TYR A 391 -2.70 -23.09 -27.59
C TYR A 391 -4.19 -22.92 -27.96
N ALA A 392 -4.72 -21.70 -27.98
CA ALA A 392 -6.14 -21.42 -28.23
C ALA A 392 -6.65 -22.00 -29.57
N PRO A 393 -5.91 -21.94 -30.70
CA PRO A 393 -6.36 -22.57 -31.95
C PRO A 393 -6.57 -24.08 -31.81
N SER A 394 -5.66 -24.77 -31.12
CA SER A 394 -5.78 -26.21 -30.85
C SER A 394 -6.99 -26.56 -29.98
N MET A 395 -7.36 -25.69 -29.03
CA MET A 395 -8.55 -25.85 -28.18
C MET A 395 -9.85 -25.61 -28.93
N LEU A 396 -9.84 -24.70 -29.92
CA LEU A 396 -10.99 -24.42 -30.79
C LEU A 396 -11.20 -25.50 -31.87
N GLY A 397 -10.33 -26.53 -31.92
CA GLY A 397 -10.35 -27.55 -32.97
C GLY A 397 -9.84 -27.03 -34.32
N VAL A 398 -9.18 -25.87 -34.31
CA VAL A 398 -8.59 -25.19 -35.47
C VAL A 398 -7.07 -25.30 -35.33
N GLY A 399 -6.56 -26.54 -35.31
CA GLY A 399 -5.12 -26.76 -35.46
C GLY A 399 -4.69 -26.52 -36.91
N PRO A 400 -3.38 -26.35 -37.19
CA PRO A 400 -2.87 -26.43 -38.56
C PRO A 400 -3.29 -27.73 -39.27
#